data_AF-A0A699YJS8-F1
#
_entry.id   AF-A0A699YJS8-F1
#
_cell.length_a   1.000
_cell.length_b   1.000
_cell.length_c   1.000
_cell.angle_alpha   90.00
_cell.angle_beta   90.00
_cell.angle_gamma   90.00
#
_symmetry.space_group_name_H-M   'P 1'
#
loop_
_entity.id
_entity.type
_entity.pdbx_description
1 polymer ?
#
loop_
_entity_poly.entity_id
_entity_poly.type
_entity_poly.pdbx_seq_one_letter_code
_entity_poly.pdbx_strand_id
1 'polypeptide(L)' 'SIVAGIEAVEVVPGRCEVIDEGQNFSVIVDRADNPKALEAMLTALKGSAENILTVVGCRGDED' A
#
# COMPACT_ATOMS: atom_id res chain seq x y z
N SER A 1 -13.59 19.95 13.88
CA SER A 1 -12.31 19.67 14.59
C SER A 1 -11.38 18.96 13.62
N ILE A 2 -10.06 19.19 13.70
CA ILE A 2 -9.07 18.48 12.87
C ILE A 2 -9.17 16.96 13.07
N VAL A 3 -9.38 16.52 14.31
CA VAL A 3 -9.52 15.11 14.67
C VAL A 3 -10.65 14.44 13.89
N ALA A 4 -11.86 15.01 13.94
CA ALA A 4 -13.03 14.48 13.22
C ALA A 4 -12.82 14.45 11.70
N GLY A 5 -12.00 15.35 11.15
CA GLY A 5 -11.65 15.34 9.73
C GLY A 5 -10.75 14.17 9.35
N ILE A 6 -9.79 13.80 10.22
CA ILE A 6 -8.90 12.66 10.01
C ILE A 6 -9.68 11.34 10.15
N GLU A 7 -10.54 11.24 11.17
CA GLU A 7 -11.37 10.05 11.42
C GLU A 7 -12.39 9.78 10.30
N ALA A 8 -12.84 10.82 9.59
CA ALA A 8 -13.78 10.69 8.50
C ALA A 8 -13.15 10.20 7.17
N VAL A 9 -11.82 10.10 7.09
CA VAL A 9 -11.15 9.58 5.90
C VAL A 9 -11.11 8.05 5.97
N GLU A 10 -11.87 7.40 5.11
CA GLU A 10 -11.92 5.94 5.05
C GLU A 10 -10.72 5.35 4.31
N VAL A 11 -10.48 5.78 3.06
CA VAL A 11 -9.39 5.28 2.20
C VAL A 11 -8.91 6.38 1.26
N VAL A 12 -7.61 6.41 0.97
CA VAL A 12 -7.04 7.21 -0.13
C VAL A 12 -6.70 6.25 -1.28
N PRO A 13 -7.37 6.35 -2.45
CA PRO A 13 -7.14 5.42 -3.55
C PRO A 13 -5.67 5.34 -4.00
N GLY A 14 -5.13 4.13 -4.04
CA GLY A 14 -3.74 3.83 -4.39
C GLY A 14 -2.69 4.30 -3.37
N ARG A 15 -3.05 4.46 -2.10
CA ARG A 15 -2.13 4.73 -0.97
C ARG A 15 -2.39 3.76 0.17
N CYS A 16 -1.57 2.71 0.26
CA CYS A 16 -1.78 1.58 1.17
C CYS A 16 -3.25 1.10 1.21
N GLU A 17 -3.89 1.08 0.04
CA GLU A 17 -5.31 0.74 -0.09
C GLU A 17 -5.49 -0.77 0.07
N VAL A 18 -6.32 -1.18 1.02
CA VAL A 18 -6.64 -2.59 1.24
C VAL A 18 -7.77 -2.98 0.31
N ILE A 19 -7.54 -4.00 -0.52
CA ILE A 19 -8.54 -4.56 -1.43
C ILE A 19 -9.11 -5.82 -0.81
N ASP A 20 -10.42 -5.82 -0.59
CA ASP A 20 -11.16 -7.00 -0.14
C ASP A 20 -12.36 -7.27 -1.06
N GLU A 21 -12.25 -8.33 -1.83
CA GLU A 21 -13.25 -8.87 -2.76
C GLU A 21 -13.70 -10.28 -2.31
N GLY A 22 -13.52 -10.62 -1.02
CA GLY A 22 -13.90 -11.91 -0.43
C GLY A 22 -12.86 -13.03 -0.60
N GLN A 23 -11.64 -12.69 -1.00
CA GLN A 23 -10.50 -13.62 -1.09
C GLN A 23 -9.89 -13.97 0.27
N ASN A 24 -9.28 -15.15 0.39
CA ASN A 24 -8.69 -15.65 1.64
C ASN A 24 -7.29 -15.07 1.96
N PHE A 25 -6.92 -13.94 1.37
CA PHE A 25 -5.63 -13.27 1.57
C PHE A 25 -5.80 -11.74 1.50
N SER A 26 -4.87 -11.00 2.09
CA SER A 26 -4.88 -9.54 2.00
C SER A 26 -4.21 -9.07 0.72
N VAL A 27 -4.82 -8.11 0.03
CA VAL A 27 -4.21 -7.37 -1.08
C VAL A 27 -4.07 -5.92 -0.67
N ILE A 28 -2.89 -5.35 -0.89
CA ILE A 28 -2.61 -3.94 -0.61
C ILE A 28 -2.06 -3.31 -1.88
N VAL A 29 -2.64 -2.17 -2.28
CA VAL A 29 -2.25 -1.41 -3.46
C VAL A 29 -1.62 -0.09 -3.02
N ASP A 30 -0.39 0.17 -3.48
CA ASP A 30 0.29 1.44 -3.30
C ASP A 30 0.93 1.89 -4.63
N ARG A 31 0.94 3.20 -4.87
CA ARG A 31 1.55 3.82 -6.05
C ARG A 31 3.02 4.20 -5.82
N ALA A 32 3.75 3.48 -4.99
CA ALA A 32 5.17 3.70 -4.78
C ALA A 32 5.88 3.81 -6.14
N ASP A 33 6.45 4.98 -6.42
CA ASP A 33 7.03 5.35 -7.72
C ASP A 33 8.56 5.43 -7.66
N ASN A 34 9.14 5.11 -6.50
CA ASN A 34 10.58 5.11 -6.28
C ASN A 34 10.98 4.08 -5.21
N PRO A 35 12.27 3.67 -5.15
CA PRO A 35 12.74 2.65 -4.22
C PRO A 35 12.47 2.97 -2.74
N LYS A 36 12.58 4.24 -2.34
CA LYS A 36 12.38 4.65 -0.94
C LYS A 36 10.93 4.52 -0.50
N ALA A 37 9.98 4.86 -1.37
CA ALA A 37 8.55 4.69 -1.09
C ALA A 37 8.20 3.20 -0.94
N LEU A 38 8.74 2.35 -1.82
CA LEU A 38 8.55 0.90 -1.73
C LEU A 38 9.14 0.33 -0.43
N GLU A 39 10.36 0.74 -0.05
CA GLU A 39 11.00 0.32 1.19
C GLU A 39 10.16 0.71 2.42
N ALA A 40 9.64 1.94 2.44
CA ALA A 40 8.80 2.43 3.54
C ALA A 40 7.51 1.59 3.67
N MET A 41 6.85 1.27 2.56
CA MET A 41 5.67 0.41 2.53
C MET A 41 5.98 -0.99 3.06
N LEU A 42 7.00 -1.66 2.51
CA LEU A 42 7.37 -3.01 2.93
C LEU A 42 7.81 -3.07 4.40
N THR A 43 8.46 -2.00 4.89
CA THR A 43 8.82 -1.86 6.30
C THR A 43 7.58 -1.74 7.19
N ALA A 44 6.58 -0.97 6.77
CA ALA A 44 5.32 -0.83 7.51
C ALA A 44 4.51 -2.14 7.56
N LEU A 45 4.65 -2.99 6.54
CA LEU A 45 4.00 -4.32 6.49
C LEU A 45 4.81 -5.42 7.17
N LYS A 46 6.00 -5.13 7.67
CA LYS A 46 6.86 -6.14 8.29
C LYS A 46 6.18 -6.74 9.52
N GLY A 47 5.91 -8.04 9.47
CA GLY A 47 5.24 -8.78 10.54
C GLY A 47 3.72 -8.76 10.48
N SER A 48 3.10 -8.14 9.47
CA SER A 48 1.65 -8.20 9.25
C SER A 48 1.21 -9.54 8.63
N ALA A 49 2.12 -10.29 8.04
CA ALA A 49 1.90 -11.59 7.43
C ALA A 49 3.15 -12.47 7.53
N GLU A 50 2.97 -13.79 7.43
CA GLU A 50 4.09 -14.75 7.34
C GLU A 50 4.84 -14.61 6.02
N ASN A 51 4.11 -14.38 4.93
CA ASN A 51 4.66 -14.22 3.58
C ASN A 51 4.09 -12.96 2.92
N ILE A 52 4.96 -12.17 2.29
CA ILE A 52 4.58 -10.98 1.51
C ILE A 52 5.03 -11.21 0.06
N LEU A 53 4.06 -11.39 -0.83
CA LEU A 53 4.32 -11.41 -2.28
C LEU A 53 4.23 -9.98 -2.82
N THR A 54 5.31 -9.49 -3.42
CA THR A 54 5.38 -8.13 -3.94
C THR A 54 5.39 -8.14 -5.46
N VAL A 55 4.44 -7.45 -6.08
CA VAL A 55 4.40 -7.21 -7.53
C VAL A 55 4.68 -5.73 -7.76
N VAL A 56 5.77 -5.44 -8.46
CA VAL A 56 6.17 -4.08 -8.84
C VAL A 56 6.44 -4.03 -10.33
N GLY A 57 6.11 -2.89 -10.94
CA GLY A 57 6.45 -2.58 -12.32
C GLY A 57 7.27 -1.31 -12.40
N CYS A 58 8.15 -1.22 -13.39
CA CYS A 58 8.87 -0.01 -13.74
C CYS A 58 8.41 0.48 -15.11
N ARG A 59 8.41 1.80 -15.32
CA ARG A 59 8.26 2.35 -16.66
C ARG A 59 9.56 2.10 -17.43
N GLY A 60 9.47 1.42 -18.57
CA GLY A 60 10.59 1.37 -19.51
C GLY A 60 10.63 2.71 -20.24
N ASP A 61 11.60 3.56 -19.89
CA ASP A 61 12.11 4.74 -20.62
C ASP A 61 12.43 5.95 -19.72
N GLU A 62 12.21 5.88 -18.41
CA GLU A 62 12.64 6.93 -17.47
C GLU A 62 13.36 6.26 -16.29
N ASP A 63 14.62 6.67 -16.07
CA ASP A 63 15.53 6.19 -15.02
C ASP A 63 14.94 6.27 -13.60
#